data_AF-A0A7M3ZSL0-F1
#
_entry.id   AF-A0A7M3ZSL0-F1
#
_cell.length_a   1.000
_cell.length_b   1.000
_cell.length_c   1.000
_cell.angle_alpha   90.00
_cell.angle_beta   90.00
_cell.angle_gamma   90.00
#
_symmetry.space_group_name_H-M   'P 1'
#
loop_
_entity.id
_entity.type
_entity.pdbx_description
1 polymer ?
#
loop_
_entity_poly.entity_id
_entity_poly.type
_entity_poly.pdbx_seq_one_letter_code
_entity_poly.pdbx_strand_id
1 'polypeptide(L)'
;ALGLEVELLCRQPHSLERLTQHIPHYTAHLAKRPVEDEAYVIQLWQPQATRPTLVPRPEQPERPVLQPSSALEEAHEAMLEAMDATDGDPALETVDSPRAPEPPQPTPIESNNPMEPGVDENFEPAPQESSVMAEEPPPRDEHDDETVAKEPPLVEVVETEPPAPVQPSGLASKDATEKALRALAELTTLLGMNELAESINARGQEALADVRRSIASEVNVAPRDVRIGRMLRLVLRLLPAGDGQDDHRAKLLAEMVDMIPVLKRWMRRRLEARHSGAKGNFLNDAAELGEALERIPGLGRRVPLEVDEQPLPTDMAGLASEVQNLARSVHLPSAGGVKA
;
A
#
# COMPACT_ATOMS: atom_id res chain seq x y z
N ALA A 1 -31.55 0.50 -21.15
CA ALA A 1 -31.42 -0.90 -21.63
C ALA A 1 -30.00 -1.26 -22.12
N LEU A 2 -29.42 -0.50 -23.06
CA LEU A 2 -28.08 -0.79 -23.62
C LEU A 2 -26.96 -0.90 -22.56
N GLY A 3 -26.99 -0.09 -21.50
CA GLY A 3 -26.01 -0.14 -20.41
C GLY A 3 -25.93 -1.51 -19.73
N LEU A 4 -27.08 -2.12 -19.45
CA LEU A 4 -27.17 -3.45 -18.81
C LEU A 4 -26.67 -4.56 -19.73
N GLU A 5 -26.91 -4.44 -21.04
CA GLU A 5 -26.42 -5.38 -22.04
C GLU A 5 -24.88 -5.34 -22.14
N VAL A 6 -24.32 -4.13 -22.21
CA VAL A 6 -22.86 -3.94 -22.21
C VAL A 6 -22.25 -4.46 -20.91
N GLU A 7 -22.90 -4.23 -19.77
CA GLU A 7 -22.44 -4.76 -18.47
C GLU A 7 -22.41 -6.29 -18.47
N LEU A 8 -23.43 -6.95 -18.98
CA LEU A 8 -23.48 -8.41 -19.11
C LEU A 8 -22.36 -8.94 -20.02
N LEU A 9 -22.16 -8.30 -21.17
CA LEU A 9 -21.12 -8.67 -22.13
C LEU A 9 -19.70 -8.41 -21.61
N CYS A 10 -19.51 -7.42 -20.72
CA CYS A 10 -18.23 -7.19 -20.06
C CYS A 10 -17.84 -8.31 -19.08
N ARG A 11 -18.80 -9.11 -18.60
CA ARG A 11 -18.55 -10.28 -17.73
C ARG A 11 -18.07 -11.51 -18.51
N GLN A 12 -18.20 -11.50 -19.84
CA GLN A 12 -17.87 -12.61 -20.72
C GLN A 12 -16.54 -12.31 -21.45
N PRO A 13 -15.45 -13.06 -21.21
CA PRO A 13 -14.14 -12.74 -21.80
C PRO A 13 -14.13 -12.78 -23.34
N HIS A 14 -14.90 -13.69 -23.94
CA HIS A 14 -14.94 -13.89 -25.39
C HIS A 14 -15.69 -12.78 -26.14
N SER A 15 -16.51 -11.97 -25.47
CA SER A 15 -17.23 -10.85 -26.08
C SER A 15 -16.48 -9.52 -26.01
N LEU A 16 -15.34 -9.45 -25.30
CA LEU A 16 -14.59 -8.20 -25.11
C LEU A 16 -14.02 -7.63 -26.42
N GLU A 17 -13.54 -8.50 -27.31
CA GLU A 17 -13.02 -8.08 -28.62
C GLU A 17 -14.14 -7.51 -29.48
N ARG A 18 -15.30 -8.19 -29.51
CA ARG A 18 -16.51 -7.71 -30.18
C ARG A 18 -16.99 -6.38 -29.61
N LEU A 19 -17.05 -6.24 -28.29
CA LEU A 19 -17.44 -4.99 -27.62
C LEU A 19 -16.52 -3.84 -28.05
N THR A 20 -15.21 -4.09 -28.10
CA THR A 20 -14.20 -3.10 -28.51
C THR A 20 -14.43 -2.62 -29.94
N GLN A 21 -14.72 -3.55 -30.87
CA GLN A 21 -15.02 -3.22 -32.27
C GLN A 21 -16.32 -2.41 -32.42
N HIS A 22 -17.28 -2.57 -31.52
CA HIS A 22 -18.56 -1.86 -31.54
C HIS A 22 -18.59 -0.53 -30.75
N ILE A 23 -17.51 -0.13 -30.07
CA ILE A 23 -17.44 1.16 -29.35
C ILE A 23 -17.87 2.35 -30.23
N PRO A 24 -17.40 2.51 -31.48
CA PRO A 24 -17.82 3.64 -32.32
C PRO A 24 -19.32 3.66 -32.60
N HIS A 25 -19.93 2.47 -32.75
CA HIS A 25 -21.37 2.33 -32.95
C HIS A 25 -22.15 2.72 -31.70
N TYR A 26 -21.72 2.28 -30.51
CA TYR A 26 -22.34 2.68 -29.25
C TYR A 26 -22.27 4.18 -29.01
N THR A 27 -21.13 4.82 -29.29
CA THR A 27 -20.98 6.27 -29.16
C THR A 27 -21.94 7.02 -30.10
N ALA A 28 -22.05 6.61 -31.36
CA ALA A 28 -22.96 7.22 -32.32
C ALA A 28 -24.44 6.99 -31.96
N HIS A 29 -24.77 5.84 -31.37
CA HIS A 29 -26.11 5.52 -30.92
C HIS A 29 -26.50 6.29 -29.64
N LEU A 30 -25.60 6.40 -28.68
CA LEU A 30 -25.81 7.14 -27.43
C LEU A 30 -25.91 8.66 -27.65
N ALA A 31 -25.14 9.22 -28.59
CA ALA A 31 -25.18 10.65 -28.90
C ALA A 31 -26.54 11.14 -29.44
N LYS A 32 -27.37 10.23 -29.97
CA LYS A 32 -28.69 10.56 -30.52
C LYS A 32 -29.83 10.41 -29.51
N ARG A 33 -29.55 9.90 -28.30
CA ARG A 33 -30.57 9.59 -27.29
C ARG A 33 -30.46 10.55 -26.11
N PRO A 34 -31.59 10.97 -25.50
CA PRO A 34 -31.57 11.68 -24.23
C PRO A 34 -31.07 10.76 -23.11
N VAL A 35 -30.57 11.36 -22.03
CA VAL A 35 -30.15 10.62 -20.83
C VAL A 35 -31.39 10.02 -20.17
N GLU A 36 -31.43 8.69 -20.06
CA GLU A 36 -32.55 7.94 -19.45
C GLU A 36 -32.43 7.88 -17.92
N ASP A 37 -31.21 7.80 -17.38
CA ASP A 37 -30.92 7.71 -15.95
C ASP A 37 -29.58 8.39 -15.64
N GLU A 38 -29.61 9.47 -14.84
CA GLU A 38 -28.42 10.23 -14.42
C GLU A 38 -27.63 9.54 -13.30
N ALA A 39 -28.27 8.64 -12.54
CA ALA A 39 -27.66 7.93 -11.42
C ALA A 39 -27.05 6.59 -11.83
N TYR A 40 -27.27 6.14 -13.06
CA TYR A 40 -26.78 4.86 -13.55
C TYR A 40 -25.25 4.87 -13.73
N VAL A 41 -24.57 4.01 -12.97
CA VAL A 41 -23.12 3.80 -13.08
C VAL A 41 -22.85 2.37 -13.52
N ILE A 42 -22.09 2.21 -14.61
CA ILE A 42 -21.70 0.90 -15.13
C ILE A 42 -20.80 0.20 -14.10
N GLN A 43 -21.25 -0.96 -13.60
CA GLN A 43 -20.45 -1.80 -12.71
C GLN A 43 -19.55 -2.70 -13.55
N LEU A 44 -18.28 -2.31 -13.69
CA LEU A 44 -17.29 -3.15 -14.36
C LEU A 44 -17.03 -4.41 -13.53
N TRP A 45 -16.97 -5.56 -14.22
CA TRP A 45 -16.65 -6.83 -13.59
C TRP A 45 -15.29 -6.75 -12.90
N GLN A 46 -15.27 -7.08 -11.61
CA GLN A 46 -14.05 -7.30 -10.84
C GLN A 46 -14.03 -8.77 -10.43
N PRO A 47 -12.87 -9.45 -10.52
CA PRO A 47 -12.76 -10.81 -10.05
C PRO A 47 -13.06 -10.83 -8.54
N GLN A 48 -14.13 -11.53 -8.15
CA GLN A 48 -14.39 -11.78 -6.74
C GLN A 48 -13.26 -12.65 -6.21
N ALA A 49 -12.45 -12.09 -5.31
CA ALA A 49 -11.40 -12.81 -4.60
C ALA A 49 -12.05 -13.85 -3.66
N THR A 50 -12.49 -14.96 -4.23
CA THR A 50 -13.19 -16.05 -3.53
C THR A 50 -12.26 -16.85 -2.62
N ARG A 51 -10.95 -16.61 -2.70
CA ARG A 51 -9.96 -17.16 -1.77
C ARG A 51 -8.88 -16.11 -1.50
N PRO A 52 -8.38 -16.00 -0.26
CA PRO A 52 -7.10 -15.34 -0.03
C PRO A 52 -6.09 -16.13 -0.86
N THR A 53 -5.65 -15.57 -2.00
CA THR A 53 -4.45 -16.09 -2.66
C THR A 53 -3.36 -15.98 -1.62
N LEU A 54 -2.74 -17.11 -1.30
CA LEU A 54 -1.56 -17.16 -0.44
C LEU A 54 -0.51 -16.29 -1.12
N VAL A 55 -0.41 -15.04 -0.67
CA VAL A 55 0.73 -14.19 -0.99
C VAL A 55 1.95 -14.97 -0.51
N PRO A 56 2.93 -15.25 -1.37
CA PRO A 56 4.15 -15.93 -0.95
C PRO A 56 4.72 -15.15 0.23
N ARG A 57 4.68 -15.75 1.42
CA ARG A 57 5.36 -15.22 2.58
C ARG A 57 6.84 -15.31 2.21
N PRO A 58 7.60 -14.20 2.16
CA PRO A 58 9.05 -14.32 2.00
C PRO A 58 9.54 -15.25 3.10
N GLU A 59 10.19 -16.35 2.70
CA GLU A 59 10.72 -17.32 3.64
C GLU A 59 11.60 -16.57 4.64
N GLN A 60 11.33 -16.81 5.93
CA GLN A 60 12.21 -16.32 6.98
C GLN A 60 13.62 -16.85 6.67
N PRO A 61 14.69 -16.03 6.83
CA PRO A 61 16.05 -16.40 6.42
C PRO A 61 16.71 -17.52 7.26
N GLU A 62 15.94 -18.35 7.97
CA GLU A 62 16.47 -19.29 8.97
C GLU A 62 15.87 -20.69 8.86
N ARG A 63 15.61 -21.17 7.63
CA ARG A 63 15.58 -22.62 7.42
C ARG A 63 16.87 -23.03 6.72
N PRO A 64 17.83 -23.64 7.43
CA PRO A 64 18.97 -24.25 6.76
C PRO A 64 18.44 -25.45 5.98
N VAL A 65 18.14 -25.23 4.71
CA VAL A 65 18.09 -26.32 3.74
C VAL A 65 19.52 -26.85 3.72
N LEU A 66 19.72 -28.09 4.17
CA LEU A 66 20.99 -28.80 4.07
C LEU A 66 21.30 -29.01 2.58
N GLN A 67 21.73 -27.95 1.92
CA GLN A 67 22.40 -28.05 0.63
C GLN A 67 23.87 -28.31 0.93
N PRO A 68 24.49 -29.35 0.33
CA PRO A 68 25.90 -29.61 0.55
C PRO A 68 26.72 -28.38 0.14
N SER A 69 27.69 -28.01 0.97
CA SER A 69 28.52 -26.81 0.83
C SER A 69 29.31 -26.77 -0.48
N SER A 70 29.56 -27.92 -1.10
CA SER A 70 30.12 -28.03 -2.45
C SER A 70 29.89 -29.41 -3.06
N ALA A 71 29.83 -29.49 -4.39
CA ALA A 71 29.77 -30.75 -5.13
C ALA A 71 30.99 -31.68 -4.93
N LEU A 72 32.11 -31.14 -4.45
CA LEU A 72 33.32 -31.92 -4.15
C LEU A 72 33.16 -32.73 -2.86
N GLU A 73 32.46 -32.16 -1.88
CA GLU A 73 32.22 -32.79 -0.57
C GLU A 73 31.21 -33.94 -0.71
N GLU A 74 30.16 -33.73 -1.50
CA GLU A 74 29.20 -34.78 -1.89
C GLU A 74 29.87 -35.91 -2.69
N ALA A 75 30.80 -35.59 -3.59
CA ALA A 75 31.55 -36.62 -4.33
C ALA A 75 32.48 -37.45 -3.41
N HIS A 76 33.09 -36.83 -2.40
CA HIS A 76 33.92 -37.54 -1.43
C HIS A 76 33.09 -38.43 -0.50
N GLU A 77 31.92 -37.97 -0.07
CA GLU A 77 30.99 -38.76 0.72
C GLU A 77 30.51 -39.99 -0.07
N ALA A 78 30.12 -39.79 -1.33
CA ALA A 78 29.70 -40.89 -2.22
C ALA A 78 30.83 -41.91 -2.49
N MET A 79 32.09 -41.47 -2.59
CA MET A 79 33.23 -42.39 -2.74
C MET A 79 33.47 -43.24 -1.49
N LEU A 80 33.32 -42.68 -0.30
CA LEU A 80 33.45 -43.42 0.96
C LEU A 80 32.30 -44.41 1.13
N GLU A 81 31.08 -44.00 0.83
CA GLU A 81 29.89 -44.87 0.86
C GLU A 81 30.02 -46.06 -0.11
N ALA A 82 30.62 -45.84 -1.29
CA ALA A 82 30.89 -46.91 -2.26
C ALA A 82 31.98 -47.90 -1.79
N MET A 83 32.90 -47.49 -0.90
CA MET A 83 33.92 -48.38 -0.33
C MET A 83 33.38 -49.16 0.87
N ASP A 84 32.50 -48.56 1.68
CA ASP A 84 31.83 -49.24 2.80
C ASP A 84 30.86 -50.33 2.30
N ALA A 85 30.38 -50.25 1.06
CA ALA A 85 29.54 -51.26 0.42
C ALA A 85 30.28 -52.57 0.04
N THR A 86 31.60 -52.66 0.25
CA THR A 86 32.40 -53.85 -0.15
C THR A 86 32.69 -54.87 0.95
N ASP A 87 32.25 -54.65 2.19
CA ASP A 87 32.46 -55.58 3.31
C ASP A 87 31.12 -56.09 3.87
N GLY A 88 30.48 -57.01 3.15
CA GLY A 88 29.27 -57.72 3.62
C GLY A 88 28.59 -58.56 2.54
N ASP A 89 28.79 -59.88 2.62
CA ASP A 89 28.38 -60.99 1.73
C ASP A 89 27.02 -60.97 0.98
N PRO A 90 26.89 -61.78 -0.11
CA PRO A 90 25.98 -61.58 -1.23
C PRO A 90 24.67 -62.40 -1.18
N ALA A 91 23.60 -61.84 -1.76
CA ALA A 91 22.45 -62.57 -2.29
C ALA A 91 21.89 -61.75 -3.48
N LEU A 92 22.08 -62.19 -4.73
CA LEU A 92 21.08 -62.92 -5.54
C LEU A 92 19.77 -62.11 -5.62
N GLU A 93 19.31 -61.53 -6.73
CA GLU A 93 19.08 -61.94 -8.12
C GLU A 93 18.34 -60.72 -8.74
N THR A 94 18.25 -60.40 -10.03
CA THR A 94 18.48 -61.05 -11.30
C THR A 94 18.58 -59.95 -12.36
N VAL A 95 19.38 -60.23 -13.38
CA VAL A 95 19.57 -59.45 -14.60
C VAL A 95 18.43 -59.75 -15.56
N ASP A 96 17.82 -58.74 -16.18
CA ASP A 96 17.44 -58.84 -17.59
C ASP A 96 17.64 -57.51 -18.33
N SER A 97 18.14 -57.63 -19.54
CA SER A 97 18.71 -56.58 -20.39
C SER A 97 17.68 -56.04 -21.40
N PRO A 98 17.98 -54.93 -22.12
CA PRO A 98 16.99 -54.00 -22.66
C PRO A 98 16.50 -54.36 -24.06
N ARG A 99 15.23 -54.03 -24.38
CA ARG A 99 14.69 -54.08 -25.76
C ARG A 99 14.25 -52.70 -26.24
N ALA A 100 14.78 -52.32 -27.39
CA ALA A 100 14.61 -51.05 -28.10
C ALA A 100 13.16 -50.70 -28.48
N PRO A 101 12.85 -49.39 -28.69
CA PRO A 101 11.52 -48.93 -29.08
C PRO A 101 11.31 -48.99 -30.60
N GLU A 102 10.15 -49.50 -31.03
CA GLU A 102 9.68 -49.49 -32.42
C GLU A 102 8.54 -48.45 -32.55
N PRO A 103 8.53 -47.57 -33.57
CA PRO A 103 7.55 -46.48 -33.68
C PRO A 103 6.24 -46.93 -34.35
N PRO A 104 5.07 -46.43 -33.92
CA PRO A 104 3.81 -46.71 -34.61
C PRO A 104 3.59 -45.78 -35.83
N GLN A 105 3.22 -46.40 -36.95
CA GLN A 105 2.82 -45.79 -38.22
C GLN A 105 1.40 -45.18 -38.16
N PRO A 106 1.08 -44.19 -39.04
CA PRO A 106 -0.20 -43.49 -39.08
C PRO A 106 -1.28 -44.23 -39.87
N THR A 107 -2.55 -44.07 -39.48
CA THR A 107 -3.73 -44.48 -40.28
C THR A 107 -4.57 -43.28 -40.72
N PRO A 108 -5.30 -43.39 -41.85
CA PRO A 108 -5.65 -42.25 -42.70
C PRO A 108 -7.04 -41.65 -42.45
N ILE A 109 -7.15 -40.39 -42.88
CA ILE A 109 -8.33 -39.53 -42.98
C ILE A 109 -9.24 -40.01 -44.12
N GLU A 110 -10.55 -40.11 -43.88
CA GLU A 110 -11.57 -40.08 -44.94
C GLU A 110 -12.47 -38.86 -44.76
N SER A 111 -12.46 -38.02 -45.79
CA SER A 111 -13.31 -36.85 -46.01
C SER A 111 -14.73 -37.27 -46.38
N ASN A 112 -15.72 -36.51 -45.92
CA ASN A 112 -16.81 -36.04 -46.77
C ASN A 112 -17.56 -34.86 -46.12
N ASN A 113 -17.74 -33.81 -46.92
CA ASN A 113 -18.60 -32.63 -46.74
C ASN A 113 -19.20 -32.36 -48.15
N PRO A 114 -20.14 -31.43 -48.43
CA PRO A 114 -21.06 -30.63 -47.59
C PRO A 114 -22.53 -30.66 -48.12
N MET A 115 -23.50 -29.98 -47.47
CA MET A 115 -24.38 -28.93 -48.05
C MET A 115 -25.52 -28.50 -47.07
N GLU A 116 -25.74 -27.18 -46.95
CA GLU A 116 -26.88 -26.47 -46.32
C GLU A 116 -28.14 -26.40 -47.25
N PRO A 117 -29.19 -25.56 -47.01
CA PRO A 117 -30.03 -25.26 -45.83
C PRO A 117 -31.56 -25.40 -46.14
N GLY A 118 -32.44 -25.26 -45.14
CA GLY A 118 -33.88 -25.16 -45.37
C GLY A 118 -34.70 -24.74 -44.14
N VAL A 119 -35.28 -23.54 -44.23
CA VAL A 119 -36.37 -22.95 -43.42
C VAL A 119 -37.63 -23.83 -43.39
N ASP A 120 -38.39 -23.92 -42.29
CA ASP A 120 -39.46 -22.97 -41.93
C ASP A 120 -40.28 -23.41 -40.68
N GLU A 121 -40.77 -22.38 -39.98
CA GLU A 121 -42.06 -22.23 -39.28
C GLU A 121 -42.55 -23.11 -38.10
N ASN A 122 -42.87 -22.37 -37.02
CA ASN A 122 -44.09 -22.39 -36.21
C ASN A 122 -44.09 -23.17 -34.87
N PHE A 123 -44.11 -22.42 -33.76
CA PHE A 123 -45.17 -22.45 -32.74
C PHE A 123 -44.92 -21.35 -31.68
N GLU A 124 -45.76 -20.32 -31.71
CA GLU A 124 -46.14 -19.47 -30.57
C GLU A 124 -47.63 -19.77 -30.26
N PRO A 125 -48.27 -19.24 -29.21
CA PRO A 125 -47.80 -18.80 -27.89
C PRO A 125 -48.74 -19.25 -26.74
N ALA A 126 -48.44 -18.77 -25.52
CA ALA A 126 -49.38 -18.19 -24.53
C ALA A 126 -49.67 -18.98 -23.21
N PRO A 127 -50.28 -18.35 -22.15
CA PRO A 127 -49.68 -17.28 -21.33
C PRO A 127 -50.17 -17.22 -19.83
N GLN A 128 -49.68 -16.21 -19.07
CA GLN A 128 -50.25 -15.52 -17.85
C GLN A 128 -50.38 -16.34 -16.54
N GLU A 129 -50.31 -15.82 -15.29
CA GLU A 129 -50.73 -14.56 -14.61
C GLU A 129 -49.82 -14.36 -13.35
N SER A 130 -49.27 -13.19 -12.98
CA SER A 130 -49.79 -11.91 -12.42
C SER A 130 -50.41 -11.95 -11.00
N SER A 131 -50.19 -10.86 -10.22
CA SER A 131 -50.76 -10.40 -8.91
C SER A 131 -49.80 -10.44 -7.68
N VAL A 132 -49.59 -9.42 -6.82
CA VAL A 132 -49.99 -7.99 -6.68
C VAL A 132 -48.95 -7.28 -5.79
N MET A 133 -48.88 -5.95 -5.90
CA MET A 133 -48.30 -4.89 -5.03
C MET A 133 -48.80 -4.96 -3.55
N ALA A 134 -48.33 -4.24 -2.52
CA ALA A 134 -48.02 -2.81 -2.28
C ALA A 134 -47.37 -2.69 -0.85
N GLU A 135 -46.37 -1.84 -0.54
CA GLU A 135 -46.39 -0.40 -0.15
C GLU A 135 -46.41 -0.11 1.38
N GLU A 136 -45.33 0.56 1.85
CA GLU A 136 -45.10 1.54 2.95
C GLU A 136 -45.07 1.25 4.50
N PRO A 137 -44.32 2.10 5.29
CA PRO A 137 -43.87 1.94 6.69
C PRO A 137 -44.63 2.90 7.67
N PRO A 138 -44.11 3.39 8.84
CA PRO A 138 -43.22 2.90 9.92
C PRO A 138 -43.96 2.86 11.30
N PRO A 139 -43.28 2.76 12.47
CA PRO A 139 -43.05 4.00 13.22
C PRO A 139 -41.73 4.11 14.03
N ARG A 140 -41.43 5.37 14.36
CA ARG A 140 -40.46 5.87 15.35
C ARG A 140 -40.94 5.58 16.76
N ASP A 141 -40.02 5.36 17.68
CA ASP A 141 -40.21 5.70 19.09
C ASP A 141 -39.06 6.59 19.55
N GLU A 142 -39.46 7.80 19.93
CA GLU A 142 -38.71 8.78 20.71
C GLU A 142 -38.89 8.41 22.19
N HIS A 143 -37.83 8.48 22.98
CA HIS A 143 -37.97 8.77 24.41
C HIS A 143 -36.88 9.74 24.86
N ASP A 144 -37.37 10.90 25.25
CA ASP A 144 -36.73 11.99 25.96
C ASP A 144 -36.34 11.64 27.41
N ASP A 145 -35.47 12.51 27.94
CA ASP A 145 -35.25 12.87 29.35
C ASP A 145 -34.47 11.83 30.20
N GLU A 146 -33.55 12.16 31.10
CA GLU A 146 -33.34 13.39 31.86
C GLU A 146 -31.91 13.42 32.45
N THR A 147 -31.42 14.63 32.68
CA THR A 147 -30.17 15.02 33.34
C THR A 147 -30.03 14.54 34.80
N VAL A 148 -28.85 14.08 35.24
CA VAL A 148 -28.33 14.38 36.60
C VAL A 148 -26.79 14.39 36.59
N ALA A 149 -26.23 15.58 36.79
CA ALA A 149 -24.86 15.80 37.24
C ALA A 149 -24.72 15.43 38.73
N LYS A 150 -23.62 14.76 39.10
CA LYS A 150 -23.06 14.79 40.46
C LYS A 150 -21.56 14.44 40.45
N GLU A 151 -20.75 15.46 40.64
CA GLU A 151 -19.38 15.39 41.18
C GLU A 151 -19.46 15.64 42.71
N PRO A 152 -18.37 15.50 43.49
CA PRO A 152 -17.75 14.28 44.02
C PRO A 152 -17.94 14.16 45.55
N PRO A 153 -17.28 13.19 46.23
CA PRO A 153 -16.71 13.53 47.53
C PRO A 153 -15.24 13.14 47.73
N LEU A 154 -14.67 13.91 48.66
CA LEU A 154 -13.31 13.97 49.18
C LEU A 154 -12.74 12.66 49.75
N VAL A 155 -11.46 12.44 49.42
CA VAL A 155 -10.30 12.11 50.28
C VAL A 155 -10.42 10.96 51.29
N GLU A 156 -9.61 9.92 51.06
CA GLU A 156 -8.99 9.16 52.15
C GLU A 156 -7.47 9.11 51.91
N VAL A 157 -6.74 9.67 52.88
CA VAL A 157 -5.28 9.76 52.93
C VAL A 157 -4.73 8.41 53.38
N VAL A 158 -3.85 7.81 52.58
CA VAL A 158 -2.94 6.77 53.06
C VAL A 158 -1.51 7.23 52.76
N GLU A 159 -0.83 7.69 53.81
CA GLU A 159 0.63 7.79 53.86
C GLU A 159 1.21 6.38 53.95
N THR A 160 2.05 6.00 52.98
CA THR A 160 3.07 4.97 53.16
C THR A 160 4.33 5.31 52.37
N GLU A 161 5.38 5.64 53.14
CA GLU A 161 6.84 5.50 52.95
C GLU A 161 7.55 5.80 51.60
N PRO A 162 8.78 6.36 51.68
CA PRO A 162 9.45 7.02 50.57
C PRO A 162 10.24 6.05 49.66
N PRO A 163 10.22 6.23 48.33
CA PRO A 163 11.26 5.66 47.49
C PRO A 163 12.56 6.47 47.61
N ALA A 164 13.64 5.72 47.76
CA ALA A 164 15.04 6.11 47.86
C ALA A 164 15.53 6.99 46.66
N PRO A 165 16.76 7.54 46.74
CA PRO A 165 17.11 8.88 46.28
C PRO A 165 17.13 9.06 44.76
N VAL A 166 16.53 10.17 44.33
CA VAL A 166 16.65 10.75 42.99
C VAL A 166 18.11 11.19 42.78
N GLN A 167 18.84 10.45 41.93
CA GLN A 167 20.10 10.90 41.35
C GLN A 167 19.82 11.81 40.13
N PRO A 168 20.75 12.72 39.75
CA PRO A 168 20.39 13.97 39.09
C PRO A 168 20.12 13.79 37.58
N SER A 169 18.85 13.74 37.18
CA SER A 169 18.38 13.65 35.79
C SER A 169 18.66 14.88 34.90
N GLY A 170 19.37 15.90 35.40
CA GLY A 170 19.54 17.18 34.69
C GLY A 170 20.53 17.17 33.51
N LEU A 171 21.49 16.24 33.48
CA LEU A 171 22.50 16.17 32.40
C LEU A 171 22.02 15.34 31.20
N ALA A 172 21.41 14.17 31.45
CA ALA A 172 20.89 13.30 30.39
C ALA A 172 19.78 13.98 29.56
N SER A 173 18.99 14.85 30.19
CA SER A 173 17.93 15.60 29.51
C SER A 173 18.50 16.60 28.49
N LYS A 174 19.62 17.28 28.82
CA LYS A 174 20.23 18.27 27.91
C LYS A 174 20.83 17.60 26.68
N ASP A 175 21.54 16.50 26.87
CA ASP A 175 22.13 15.74 25.76
C ASP A 175 21.04 15.18 24.81
N ALA A 176 19.90 14.75 25.37
CA ALA A 176 18.75 14.29 24.59
C ALA A 176 18.14 15.44 23.76
N THR A 177 17.95 16.62 24.36
CA THR A 177 17.46 17.81 23.65
C THR A 177 18.40 18.22 22.52
N GLU A 178 19.71 18.20 22.74
CA GLU A 178 20.68 18.50 21.68
C GLU A 178 20.61 17.50 20.51
N LYS A 179 20.47 16.20 20.79
CA LYS A 179 20.27 15.19 19.73
C LYS A 179 19.01 15.47 18.92
N ALA A 180 17.91 15.81 19.59
CA ALA A 180 16.65 16.13 18.92
C ALA A 180 16.76 17.39 18.04
N LEU A 181 17.47 18.42 18.52
CA LEU A 181 17.76 19.63 17.75
C LEU A 181 18.64 19.34 16.52
N ARG A 182 19.66 18.49 16.65
CA ARG A 182 20.51 18.07 15.52
C ARG A 182 19.69 17.32 14.46
N ALA A 183 18.87 16.36 14.86
CA ALA A 183 17.98 15.63 13.95
C ALA A 183 16.97 16.57 13.25
N LEU A 184 16.41 17.54 13.97
CA LEU A 184 15.53 18.55 13.40
C LEU A 184 16.27 19.44 12.38
N ALA A 185 17.49 19.90 12.70
CA ALA A 185 18.30 20.70 11.79
C ALA A 185 18.59 19.92 10.50
N GLU A 186 19.01 18.66 10.60
CA GLU A 186 19.21 17.78 9.45
C GLU A 186 17.93 17.64 8.61
N LEU A 187 16.79 17.36 9.24
CA LEU A 187 15.50 17.28 8.55
C LEU A 187 15.17 18.57 7.80
N THR A 188 15.33 19.73 8.43
CA THR A 188 15.05 21.03 7.79
C THR A 188 15.98 21.33 6.61
N THR A 189 17.26 20.94 6.67
CA THR A 189 18.16 21.04 5.49
C THR A 189 17.67 20.15 4.35
N LEU A 190 17.25 18.92 4.65
CA LEU A 190 16.75 18.00 3.64
C LEU A 190 15.43 18.44 3.02
N LEU A 191 14.57 19.15 3.77
CA LEU A 191 13.36 19.80 3.25
C LEU A 191 13.67 21.02 2.36
N GLY A 192 14.90 21.52 2.37
CA GLY A 192 15.32 22.71 1.60
C GLY A 192 15.15 24.03 2.36
N MET A 193 15.03 23.99 3.69
CA MET A 193 14.86 25.15 4.57
C MET A 193 16.19 25.47 5.30
N ASN A 194 17.24 25.75 4.54
CA ASN A 194 18.61 25.85 5.07
C ASN A 194 18.78 26.97 6.12
N GLU A 195 18.14 28.12 5.92
CA GLU A 195 18.18 29.24 6.88
C GLU A 195 17.64 28.84 8.26
N LEU A 196 16.61 27.98 8.29
CA LEU A 196 16.06 27.47 9.54
C LEU A 196 17.01 26.51 10.22
N ALA A 197 17.67 25.63 9.46
CA ALA A 197 18.67 24.72 9.99
C ALA A 197 19.84 25.47 10.64
N GLU A 198 20.34 26.52 9.99
CA GLU A 198 21.35 27.42 10.55
C GLU A 198 20.86 28.08 11.83
N SER A 199 19.61 28.55 11.85
CA SER A 199 19.02 29.17 13.04
C SER A 199 18.87 28.21 14.21
N ILE A 200 18.55 26.93 13.96
CA ILE A 200 18.47 25.87 14.97
C ILE A 200 19.87 25.62 15.55
N ASN A 201 20.89 25.52 14.68
CA ASN A 201 22.26 25.30 15.12
C ASN A 201 22.82 26.48 15.94
N ALA A 202 22.42 27.72 15.62
CA ALA A 202 22.91 28.91 16.31
C ALA A 202 22.18 29.24 17.61
N ARG A 203 20.84 29.11 17.64
CA ARG A 203 19.98 29.55 18.76
C ARG A 203 19.30 28.40 19.51
N GLY A 204 19.46 27.16 19.05
CA GLY A 204 18.88 25.98 19.68
C GLY A 204 17.36 26.07 19.81
N GLN A 205 16.85 25.95 21.04
CA GLN A 205 15.41 25.95 21.32
C GLN A 205 14.72 27.29 21.00
N GLU A 206 15.43 28.41 21.04
CA GLU A 206 14.84 29.72 20.76
C GLU A 206 14.39 29.86 19.30
N ALA A 207 15.01 29.11 18.39
CA ALA A 207 14.63 29.07 16.97
C ALA A 207 13.33 28.29 16.69
N LEU A 208 12.83 27.49 17.64
CA LEU A 208 11.71 26.58 17.41
C LEU A 208 10.39 27.30 17.09
N ALA A 209 10.21 28.54 17.55
CA ALA A 209 9.04 29.34 17.22
C ALA A 209 8.98 29.68 15.72
N ASP A 210 10.14 30.03 15.14
CA ASP A 210 10.28 30.34 13.71
C ASP A 210 10.12 29.06 12.88
N VAL A 211 10.79 27.97 13.29
CA VAL A 211 10.68 26.65 12.65
C VAL A 211 9.23 26.17 12.61
N ARG A 212 8.53 26.27 13.74
CA ARG A 212 7.11 25.91 13.82
C ARG A 212 6.26 26.71 12.85
N ARG A 213 6.47 28.03 12.76
CA ARG A 213 5.72 28.90 11.84
C ARG A 213 5.97 28.52 10.38
N SER A 214 7.23 28.31 10.01
CA SER A 214 7.61 28.00 8.63
C SER A 214 7.21 26.59 8.20
N ILE A 215 7.26 25.59 9.10
CA ILE A 215 6.74 24.25 8.78
C ILE A 215 5.21 24.29 8.70
N ALA A 216 4.53 25.03 9.59
CA ALA A 216 3.07 25.12 9.58
C ALA A 216 2.52 25.78 8.30
N SER A 217 3.21 26.77 7.73
CA SER A 217 2.81 27.35 6.43
C SER A 217 2.86 26.34 5.30
N GLU A 218 3.74 25.33 5.42
CA GLU A 218 3.92 24.29 4.43
C GLU A 218 2.96 23.11 4.61
N VAL A 219 2.16 22.99 5.67
CA VAL A 219 1.33 21.79 5.92
C VAL A 219 0.14 21.67 4.96
N ASN A 220 -0.61 22.75 4.74
CA ASN A 220 -1.89 22.73 4.01
C ASN A 220 -1.76 23.16 2.53
N VAL A 221 -0.62 22.86 1.90
CA VAL A 221 -0.41 23.14 0.47
C VAL A 221 -0.94 21.97 -0.35
N ALA A 222 -1.85 22.26 -1.27
CA ALA A 222 -2.41 21.34 -2.26
C ALA A 222 -2.38 21.98 -3.67
N PRO A 223 -2.21 21.19 -4.74
CA PRO A 223 -2.11 19.74 -4.77
C PRO A 223 -0.74 19.21 -4.33
N ARG A 224 -0.72 18.24 -3.41
CA ARG A 224 0.53 17.59 -2.95
C ARG A 224 0.27 16.25 -2.30
N ASP A 225 1.22 15.32 -2.43
CA ASP A 225 1.14 13.99 -1.80
C ASP A 225 0.83 14.10 -0.30
N VAL A 226 -0.30 13.51 0.13
CA VAL A 226 -0.76 13.50 1.53
C VAL A 226 0.30 12.98 2.49
N ARG A 227 1.19 12.06 2.05
CA ARG A 227 2.30 11.55 2.89
C ARG A 227 3.25 12.66 3.32
N ILE A 228 3.49 13.65 2.46
CA ILE A 228 4.35 14.79 2.77
C ILE A 228 3.65 15.72 3.77
N GLY A 229 2.35 16.00 3.58
CA GLY A 229 1.56 16.76 4.55
C GLY A 229 1.59 16.09 5.94
N ARG A 230 1.39 14.77 5.97
CA ARG A 230 1.45 13.97 7.20
C ARG A 230 2.83 14.03 7.88
N MET A 231 3.90 13.93 7.10
CA MET A 231 5.27 14.09 7.60
C MET A 231 5.46 15.44 8.28
N LEU A 232 5.04 16.54 7.64
CA LEU A 232 5.17 17.88 8.22
C LEU A 232 4.36 18.05 9.51
N ARG A 233 3.13 17.51 9.56
CA ARG A 233 2.30 17.54 10.77
C ARG A 233 2.92 16.74 11.91
N LEU A 234 3.51 15.57 11.62
CA LEU A 234 4.26 14.79 12.61
C LEU A 234 5.50 15.54 13.11
N VAL A 235 6.26 16.20 12.23
CA VAL A 235 7.41 17.04 12.64
C VAL A 235 6.98 18.14 13.60
N LEU A 236 5.83 18.80 13.36
CA LEU A 236 5.28 19.81 14.29
C LEU A 236 4.96 19.24 15.67
N ARG A 237 4.54 17.97 15.76
CA ARG A 237 4.28 17.28 17.05
C ARG A 237 5.57 16.83 17.74
N LEU A 238 6.62 16.55 16.96
CA LEU A 238 7.91 16.04 17.42
C LEU A 238 8.95 17.14 17.68
N LEU A 239 8.57 18.43 17.65
CA LEU A 239 9.48 19.51 18.00
C LEU A 239 10.06 19.30 19.41
N PRO A 240 11.39 19.50 19.62
CA PRO A 240 12.01 19.33 20.94
C PRO A 240 11.41 20.27 21.97
N ALA A 241 11.13 19.76 23.17
CA ALA A 241 10.50 20.55 24.24
C ALA A 241 11.44 20.83 25.43
N GLY A 242 12.60 20.20 25.49
CA GLY A 242 13.48 20.24 26.67
C GLY A 242 13.05 19.28 27.77
N ASP A 243 12.24 18.27 27.44
CA ASP A 243 11.69 17.30 28.37
C ASP A 243 12.39 15.93 28.26
N GLY A 244 12.05 15.01 29.16
CA GLY A 244 12.60 13.64 29.13
C GLY A 244 12.18 12.81 27.91
N GLN A 245 11.29 13.31 27.06
CA GLN A 245 10.85 12.63 25.82
C GLN A 245 11.69 13.04 24.60
N ASP A 246 12.60 14.01 24.73
CA ASP A 246 13.43 14.47 23.62
C ASP A 246 14.30 13.36 23.01
N ASP A 247 14.70 12.33 23.77
CA ASP A 247 15.42 11.17 23.22
C ASP A 247 14.54 10.33 22.28
N HIS A 248 13.23 10.21 22.58
CA HIS A 248 12.26 9.58 21.70
C HIS A 248 11.97 10.46 20.48
N ARG A 249 11.79 11.77 20.67
CA ARG A 249 11.62 12.72 19.56
C ARG A 249 12.81 12.67 18.60
N ALA A 250 14.04 12.62 19.12
CA ALA A 250 15.25 12.52 18.32
C ALA A 250 15.26 11.28 17.42
N LYS A 251 14.91 10.11 17.97
CA LYS A 251 14.82 8.85 17.20
C LYS A 251 13.76 8.95 16.10
N LEU A 252 12.58 9.44 16.43
CA LEU A 252 11.49 9.58 15.46
C LEU A 252 11.84 10.60 14.35
N LEU A 253 12.49 11.71 14.68
CA LEU A 253 12.98 12.68 13.69
C LEU A 253 14.04 12.06 12.78
N ALA A 254 14.95 11.23 13.31
CA ALA A 254 15.94 10.52 12.51
C ALA A 254 15.30 9.52 11.53
N GLU A 255 14.27 8.78 11.96
CA GLU A 255 13.50 7.92 11.04
C GLU A 255 12.84 8.73 9.91
N MET A 256 12.42 9.96 10.19
CA MET A 256 11.90 10.86 9.16
C MET A 256 12.96 11.36 8.19
N VAL A 257 14.15 11.67 8.69
CA VAL A 257 15.32 12.01 7.87
C VAL A 257 15.59 10.90 6.84
N ASP A 258 15.54 9.63 7.26
CA ASP A 258 15.80 8.47 6.39
C ASP A 258 14.75 8.29 5.27
N MET A 259 13.52 8.76 5.48
CA MET A 259 12.45 8.70 4.46
C MET A 259 12.65 9.72 3.33
N ILE A 260 13.28 10.87 3.61
CA ILE A 260 13.37 11.99 2.65
C ILE A 260 14.12 11.61 1.36
N PRO A 261 15.29 10.94 1.39
CA PRO A 261 15.99 10.54 0.16
C PRO A 261 15.16 9.65 -0.76
N VAL A 262 14.35 8.75 -0.19
CA VAL A 262 13.46 7.86 -0.95
C VAL A 262 12.35 8.65 -1.62
N LEU A 263 11.70 9.56 -0.88
CA LEU A 263 10.71 10.47 -1.43
C LEU A 263 11.31 11.37 -2.52
N LYS A 264 12.51 11.95 -2.32
CA LYS A 264 13.21 12.75 -3.34
C LYS A 264 13.42 11.98 -4.63
N ARG A 265 13.91 10.75 -4.53
CA ARG A 265 14.15 9.89 -5.70
C ARG A 265 12.86 9.55 -6.42
N TRP A 266 11.81 9.22 -5.67
CA TRP A 266 10.50 8.95 -6.21
C TRP A 266 9.90 10.17 -6.93
N MET A 267 9.99 11.36 -6.33
CA MET A 267 9.50 12.60 -6.93
C MET A 267 10.24 12.93 -8.21
N ARG A 268 11.58 12.87 -8.18
CA ARG A 268 12.43 13.10 -9.35
C ARG A 268 12.04 12.22 -10.53
N ARG A 269 11.96 10.89 -10.34
CA ARG A 269 11.58 9.97 -11.42
C ARG A 269 10.20 10.29 -12.00
N ARG A 270 9.25 10.70 -11.16
CA ARG A 270 7.88 11.00 -11.60
C ARG A 270 7.75 12.32 -12.34
N LEU A 271 8.52 13.34 -11.93
CA LEU A 271 8.64 14.60 -12.64
C LEU A 271 9.30 14.36 -14.01
N GLU A 272 10.40 13.61 -14.06
CA GLU A 272 11.13 13.28 -15.30
C GLU A 272 10.22 12.56 -16.31
N ALA A 273 9.44 11.58 -15.85
CA ALA A 273 8.45 10.87 -16.69
C ALA A 273 7.33 11.78 -17.22
N ARG A 274 7.17 12.99 -16.67
CA ARG A 274 6.21 14.02 -17.10
C ARG A 274 6.89 15.18 -17.81
N HIS A 275 8.14 14.99 -18.25
CA HIS A 275 8.96 16.02 -18.89
C HIS A 275 9.14 17.28 -18.04
N SER A 276 9.09 17.12 -16.71
CA SER A 276 9.37 18.17 -15.73
C SER A 276 10.66 17.81 -14.99
N GLY A 277 11.58 18.77 -14.84
CA GLY A 277 12.82 18.53 -14.10
C GLY A 277 12.62 18.79 -12.60
N ALA A 278 13.21 17.96 -11.74
CA ALA A 278 13.31 18.29 -10.32
C ALA A 278 14.26 19.48 -10.13
N LYS A 279 13.83 20.50 -9.38
CA LYS A 279 14.62 21.70 -9.06
C LYS A 279 15.57 21.48 -7.89
N GLY A 280 15.40 20.38 -7.15
CA GLY A 280 16.29 19.96 -6.07
C GLY A 280 15.88 20.48 -4.69
N ASN A 281 14.88 21.35 -4.61
CA ASN A 281 14.22 21.72 -3.35
C ASN A 281 13.04 20.76 -3.11
N PHE A 282 13.04 20.08 -1.96
CA PHE A 282 12.09 19.01 -1.66
C PHE A 282 10.63 19.46 -1.71
N LEU A 283 10.29 20.57 -1.05
CA LEU A 283 8.91 21.05 -0.92
C LEU A 283 8.39 21.63 -2.23
N ASN A 284 9.26 22.33 -2.97
CA ASN A 284 8.91 22.84 -4.30
C ASN A 284 8.70 21.69 -5.30
N ASP A 285 9.60 20.71 -5.33
CA ASP A 285 9.47 19.52 -6.18
C ASP A 285 8.19 18.73 -5.83
N ALA A 286 7.79 18.71 -4.56
CA ALA A 286 6.57 18.06 -4.10
C ALA A 286 5.29 18.76 -4.60
N ALA A 287 5.26 20.09 -4.54
CA ALA A 287 4.13 20.88 -5.06
C ALA A 287 4.03 20.76 -6.58
N GLU A 288 5.14 20.92 -7.30
CA GLU A 288 5.18 20.77 -8.76
C GLU A 288 4.77 19.37 -9.22
N LEU A 289 5.17 18.34 -8.48
CA LEU A 289 4.72 16.98 -8.78
C LEU A 289 3.22 16.83 -8.55
N GLY A 290 2.65 17.47 -7.53
CA GLY A 290 1.22 17.48 -7.29
C GLY A 290 0.45 18.05 -8.47
N GLU A 291 0.82 19.25 -8.92
CA GLU A 291 0.22 19.89 -10.11
C GLU A 291 0.38 19.02 -11.36
N ALA A 292 1.56 18.42 -11.56
CA ALA A 292 1.83 17.55 -12.69
C ALA A 292 1.00 16.25 -12.64
N LEU A 293 0.71 15.73 -11.45
CA LEU A 293 -0.12 14.53 -11.24
C LEU A 293 -1.62 14.81 -11.42
N GLU A 294 -2.09 16.01 -11.07
CA GLU A 294 -3.47 16.43 -11.40
C GLU A 294 -3.66 16.52 -12.91
N ARG A 295 -2.71 17.14 -13.61
CA ARG A 295 -2.76 17.31 -15.07
C ARG A 295 -2.65 15.99 -15.81
N ILE A 296 -1.73 15.12 -15.40
CA ILE A 296 -1.49 13.81 -16.02
C ILE A 296 -1.45 12.73 -14.93
N PRO A 297 -2.61 12.13 -14.60
CA PRO A 297 -2.67 11.06 -13.62
C PRO A 297 -1.84 9.88 -14.09
N GLY A 298 -1.03 9.32 -13.19
CA GLY A 298 -0.26 8.10 -13.47
C GLY A 298 -1.17 6.88 -13.60
N LEU A 299 -0.68 5.86 -14.29
CA LEU A 299 -1.33 4.55 -14.33
C LEU A 299 -1.34 3.90 -12.94
N GLY A 300 -2.41 3.14 -12.63
CA GLY A 300 -2.58 2.45 -11.36
C GLY A 300 -3.26 3.31 -10.29
N ARG A 301 -2.88 3.10 -9.02
CA ARG A 301 -3.47 3.82 -7.89
C ARG A 301 -3.04 5.29 -7.92
N ARG A 302 -4.03 6.19 -7.91
CA ARG A 302 -3.79 7.63 -7.81
C ARG A 302 -3.13 7.96 -6.47
N VAL A 303 -2.18 8.88 -6.51
CA VAL A 303 -1.60 9.47 -5.30
C VAL A 303 -2.67 10.41 -4.73
N PRO A 304 -3.01 10.33 -3.44
CA PRO A 304 -3.88 11.32 -2.80
C PRO A 304 -3.16 12.68 -2.79
N LEU A 305 -3.79 13.70 -3.39
CA LEU A 305 -3.22 15.05 -3.54
C LEU A 305 -3.91 16.11 -2.67
N GLU A 306 -4.83 15.68 -1.82
CA GLU A 306 -5.62 16.51 -0.91
C GLU A 306 -4.81 16.90 0.34
N VAL A 307 -5.40 17.73 1.19
CA VAL A 307 -4.81 18.07 2.49
C VAL A 307 -4.90 16.87 3.44
N ASP A 308 -3.89 16.68 4.29
CA ASP A 308 -3.93 15.64 5.32
C ASP A 308 -4.85 16.05 6.48
N GLU A 309 -6.04 15.45 6.53
CA GLU A 309 -7.02 15.65 7.59
C GLU A 309 -6.99 14.56 8.66
N GLN A 310 -6.19 13.50 8.49
CA GLN A 310 -6.20 12.37 9.41
C GLN A 310 -5.76 12.82 10.82
N PRO A 311 -6.49 12.49 11.90
CA PRO A 311 -6.11 12.92 13.24
C PRO A 311 -4.77 12.29 13.66
N LEU A 312 -3.93 13.08 14.33
CA LEU A 312 -2.66 12.62 14.89
C LEU A 312 -2.82 12.29 16.38
N PRO A 313 -2.23 11.18 16.86
CA PRO A 313 -2.15 10.87 18.28
C PRO A 313 -1.43 11.97 19.07
N THR A 314 -1.70 12.01 20.38
CA THR A 314 -1.08 12.98 21.30
C THR A 314 0.02 12.35 22.15
N ASP A 315 -0.03 11.03 22.31
CA ASP A 315 0.94 10.23 23.04
C ASP A 315 2.16 9.87 22.17
N MET A 316 3.32 9.72 22.81
CA MET A 316 4.57 9.38 22.11
C MET A 316 4.53 8.01 21.45
N ALA A 317 3.81 7.04 22.03
CA ALA A 317 3.68 5.70 21.45
C ALA A 317 2.82 5.73 20.17
N GLY A 318 1.70 6.45 20.19
CA GLY A 318 0.87 6.72 19.02
C GLY A 318 1.65 7.44 17.93
N LEU A 319 2.41 8.50 18.26
CA LEU A 319 3.27 9.19 17.29
C LEU A 319 4.32 8.26 16.66
N ALA A 320 4.95 7.40 17.45
CA ALA A 320 5.89 6.40 16.93
C ALA A 320 5.22 5.43 15.96
N SER A 321 4.02 4.95 16.28
CA SER A 321 3.25 4.08 15.38
C SER A 321 2.92 4.78 14.06
N GLU A 322 2.63 6.08 14.08
CA GLU A 322 2.33 6.85 12.88
C GLU A 322 3.56 7.12 12.02
N VAL A 323 4.72 7.38 12.63
CA VAL A 323 6.00 7.48 11.90
C VAL A 323 6.30 6.15 11.21
N GLN A 324 6.09 5.02 11.89
CA GLN A 324 6.27 3.69 11.31
C GLN A 324 5.26 3.36 10.19
N ASN A 325 4.00 3.78 10.34
CA ASN A 325 2.99 3.68 9.27
C ASN A 325 3.41 4.49 8.04
N LEU A 326 3.88 5.72 8.25
CA LEU A 326 4.40 6.57 7.20
C LEU A 326 5.61 5.92 6.51
N ALA A 327 6.57 5.41 7.28
CA ALA A 327 7.76 4.72 6.76
C ALA A 327 7.39 3.53 5.85
N ARG A 328 6.43 2.70 6.26
CA ARG A 328 5.90 1.60 5.43
C ARG A 328 5.24 2.09 4.14
N SER A 329 4.54 3.23 4.20
CA SER A 329 3.89 3.83 3.02
C SER A 329 4.87 4.48 2.03
N VAL A 330 6.04 4.92 2.52
CA VAL A 330 7.12 5.46 1.69
C VAL A 330 7.90 4.32 1.04
N HIS A 331 8.22 3.30 1.82
CA HIS A 331 8.97 2.11 1.38
C HIS A 331 8.03 0.99 0.95
N LEU A 332 7.30 1.19 -0.15
CA LEU A 332 6.54 0.10 -0.74
C LEU A 332 7.51 -0.98 -1.26
N PRO A 333 7.30 -2.27 -0.91
CA PRO A 333 8.06 -3.35 -1.53
C PRO A 333 7.81 -3.29 -3.03
N SER A 334 8.90 -3.36 -3.80
CA SER A 334 8.85 -3.35 -5.26
C SER A 334 7.88 -4.41 -5.77
N ALA A 335 6.79 -3.98 -6.40
CA ALA A 335 5.97 -4.86 -7.21
C ALA A 335 6.73 -5.08 -8.54
N GLY A 336 7.34 -6.26 -8.71
CA GLY A 336 7.95 -6.68 -9.98
C GLY A 336 9.47 -6.48 -10.12
N GLY A 337 10.24 -6.55 -9.04
CA GLY A 337 11.71 -6.60 -9.10
C GLY A 337 12.43 -5.27 -9.39
N VAL A 338 11.69 -4.18 -9.63
CA VAL A 338 12.24 -2.83 -9.79
C VAL A 338 12.20 -2.09 -8.44
N LYS A 339 13.32 -2.06 -7.72
CA LYS A 339 13.43 -1.30 -6.46
C LYS A 339 13.18 0.19 -6.71
N ALA A 340 12.34 0.79 -5.85
CA ALA A 340 12.12 2.24 -5.79
C ALA A 340 13.35 3.00 -5.28
#